data_AF-A0A952Q7Z5-F1
#
_entry.id   AF-A0A952Q7Z5-F1
#
_cell.length_a   1.000
_cell.length_b   1.000
_cell.length_c   1.000
_cell.angle_alpha   90.00
_cell.angle_beta   90.00
_cell.angle_gamma   90.00
#
_symmetry.space_group_name_H-M   'P 1'
#
loop_
_entity.id
_entity.type
_entity.pdbx_description
1 polymer ?
#
loop_
_entity_poly.entity_id
_entity_poly.type
_entity_poly.pdbx_seq_one_letter_code
_entity_poly.pdbx_strand_id
1 'polypeptide(L)'
;MSASAPLGRPISVRLPEELRERLEALATATRRSLGDIVREVLERDLSELEWEHRLIASAADLCSGRVQSVPLAVVERELGLNDVPVDASVLDEIE
;
A
#
# COMPACT_ATOMS: atom_id res chain seq x y z
N MET A 1 21.50 22.72 6.25
CA MET A 1 21.08 22.22 7.57
C MET A 1 19.59 21.93 7.46
N SER A 2 19.22 20.67 7.24
CA SER A 2 17.81 20.30 7.03
C SER A 2 17.05 20.43 8.35
N ALA A 3 16.07 21.32 8.38
CA ALA A 3 15.21 21.52 9.53
C ALA A 3 14.30 20.29 9.68
N SER A 4 14.54 19.48 10.71
CA SER A 4 13.62 18.41 11.10
C SER A 4 12.31 19.06 11.56
N ALA A 5 11.20 18.69 10.94
CA ALA A 5 9.87 19.02 11.47
C ALA A 5 9.74 18.54 12.93
N PRO A 6 8.97 19.23 13.78
CA PRO A 6 8.78 18.82 15.17
C PRO A 6 8.13 17.44 15.23
N LEU A 7 8.71 16.53 16.01
CA LEU A 7 8.19 15.19 16.22
C LEU A 7 6.83 15.25 16.93
N GLY A 8 5.89 14.42 16.50
CA GLY A 8 4.54 14.30 17.09
C GLY A 8 4.53 13.55 18.44
N ARG A 9 3.33 13.19 18.90
CA ARG A 9 3.14 12.39 20.13
C ARG A 9 3.66 10.96 19.90
N PRO A 10 4.28 10.31 20.92
CA PRO A 10 4.76 8.95 20.80
C PRO A 10 3.61 7.95 20.64
N ILE A 11 3.85 6.90 19.85
CA ILE A 11 2.96 5.76 19.68
C ILE A 11 3.63 4.55 20.34
N SER A 12 2.87 3.78 21.12
CA SER A 12 3.35 2.54 21.74
C SER A 12 2.57 1.35 21.18
N VAL A 13 3.29 0.41 20.59
CA VAL A 13 2.73 -0.82 20.02
C VAL A 13 3.49 -2.02 20.57
N ARG A 14 2.78 -3.14 20.76
CA ARG A 14 3.41 -4.42 21.09
C ARG A 14 3.79 -5.11 19.78
N LEU A 15 5.04 -5.52 19.67
CA LEU A 15 5.55 -6.27 18.53
C LEU A 15 5.78 -7.73 18.94
N PRO A 16 5.62 -8.70 18.02
CA PRO A 16 6.18 -10.03 18.20
C PRO A 16 7.68 -9.94 18.50
N GLU A 17 8.19 -10.85 19.35
CA GLU A 17 9.59 -10.80 19.80
C GLU A 17 10.54 -10.91 18.61
N GLU A 18 10.23 -11.78 17.66
CA GLU A 18 11.05 -12.01 16.47
C GLU A 18 11.15 -10.74 15.59
N LEU A 19 10.06 -9.96 15.51
CA LEU A 19 10.06 -8.71 14.76
C LEU A 19 10.89 -7.64 15.47
N ARG A 20 10.75 -7.54 16.80
CA ARG A 20 11.53 -6.64 17.65
C ARG A 20 13.03 -6.92 17.50
N GLU A 21 13.45 -8.18 17.61
CA GLU A 21 14.85 -8.60 17.45
C GLU A 21 15.42 -8.22 16.07
N ARG A 22 14.65 -8.43 15.00
CA ARG A 22 15.05 -8.03 13.64
C ARG A 22 15.26 -6.52 13.51
N LEU A 23 14.38 -5.71 14.11
CA LEU A 23 14.51 -4.26 14.10
C LEU A 23 15.73 -3.79 14.91
N GLU A 24 16.00 -4.42 16.06
CA GLU A 24 17.18 -4.11 16.89
C GLU A 24 18.50 -4.48 16.20
N ALA A 25 18.54 -5.63 15.52
CA ALA A 25 19.67 -6.04 14.71
C ALA A 25 19.93 -5.04 13.56
N LEU A 26 18.88 -4.60 12.87
CA LEU A 26 18.97 -3.61 11.79
C LEU A 26 19.44 -2.24 12.31
N ALA A 27 18.91 -1.79 13.44
CA ALA A 27 19.33 -0.54 14.09
C ALA A 27 20.83 -0.57 14.46
N THR A 28 21.28 -1.69 15.02
CA THR A 28 22.70 -1.91 15.37
C THR A 28 23.59 -1.90 14.13
N ALA A 29 23.21 -2.63 13.08
CA ALA A 29 23.99 -2.73 11.85
C ALA A 29 24.11 -1.38 11.11
N THR A 30 23.06 -0.57 11.15
CA THR A 30 23.00 0.76 10.52
C THR A 30 23.50 1.89 11.41
N ARG A 31 23.82 1.61 12.68
CA ARG A 31 24.19 2.61 13.71
C ARG A 31 23.13 3.71 13.86
N ARG A 32 21.86 3.35 13.77
CA ARG A 32 20.71 4.25 13.93
C ARG A 32 19.90 3.86 15.15
N SER A 33 19.05 4.78 15.63
CA SER A 33 18.13 4.47 16.72
C SER A 33 17.03 3.52 16.25
N LEU A 34 16.53 2.68 17.16
CA LEU A 34 15.39 1.79 16.87
C LEU A 34 14.17 2.60 16.39
N GLY A 35 13.93 3.76 16.99
CA GLY A 35 12.82 4.65 16.61
C GLY A 35 12.95 5.20 15.19
N ASP A 36 14.17 5.49 14.73
CA ASP A 36 14.38 5.95 13.35
C ASP A 36 14.19 4.84 12.32
N ILE A 37 14.56 3.60 12.66
CA ILE A 37 14.32 2.43 11.81
C ILE A 37 12.82 2.15 11.74
N VAL A 38 12.12 2.13 12.89
CA VAL A 38 10.66 1.93 12.93
C VAL A 38 9.94 3.01 12.14
N ARG A 39 10.34 4.28 12.31
CA ARG A 39 9.75 5.40 11.55
C ARG A 39 9.95 5.22 10.05
N GLU A 40 11.16 4.87 9.61
CA GLU A 40 11.44 4.68 8.19
C GLU A 40 10.62 3.54 7.58
N VAL A 41 10.53 2.38 8.26
CA VAL A 41 9.71 1.26 7.78
C VAL A 41 8.25 1.70 7.63
N LEU A 42 7.70 2.39 8.64
CA LEU A 42 6.34 2.92 8.58
C LEU A 42 6.17 3.91 7.42
N GLU A 43 7.08 4.87 7.23
CA GLU A 43 6.98 5.87 6.16
C GLU A 43 7.05 5.25 4.76
N ARG A 44 7.82 4.17 4.60
CA ARG A 44 7.98 3.46 3.32
C ARG A 44 6.73 2.65 2.96
N ASP A 45 6.15 1.94 3.92
CA ASP A 45 5.11 0.94 3.65
C ASP A 45 3.69 1.47 3.90
N LEU A 46 3.53 2.60 4.60
CA LEU A 46 2.20 3.14 4.94
C LEU A 46 1.36 3.47 3.70
N SER A 47 1.97 4.02 2.65
CA SER A 47 1.23 4.39 1.43
C SER A 47 0.65 3.17 0.71
N GLU A 48 1.38 2.06 0.71
CA GLU A 48 0.94 0.79 0.14
C GLU A 48 -0.18 0.19 0.98
N LEU A 49 -0.02 0.14 2.30
CA LEU A 49 -1.07 -0.33 3.22
C LEU A 49 -2.37 0.48 3.10
N GLU A 50 -2.27 1.81 2.98
CA GLU A 50 -3.42 2.68 2.72
C GLU A 50 -4.10 2.36 1.39
N TRP A 51 -3.33 2.06 0.35
CA TRP A 51 -3.85 1.65 -0.95
C TRP A 51 -4.59 0.31 -0.88
N GLU A 52 -4.01 -0.70 -0.22
CA GLU A 52 -4.65 -2.00 -0.01
C GLU A 52 -6.00 -1.86 0.70
N HIS A 53 -6.05 -1.08 1.78
CA HIS A 53 -7.29 -0.83 2.51
C HIS A 53 -8.33 -0.11 1.65
N ARG A 54 -7.93 0.87 0.83
CA ARG A 54 -8.85 1.53 -0.12
C ARG A 54 -9.37 0.56 -1.17
N LEU A 55 -8.53 -0.36 -1.65
CA LEU A 55 -8.93 -1.37 -2.62
C LEU A 55 -9.97 -2.33 -2.03
N ILE A 56 -9.72 -2.85 -0.83
CA ILE A 56 -10.67 -3.72 -0.12
C ILE A 56 -12.00 -3.02 0.12
N ALA A 57 -11.96 -1.76 0.57
CA ALA A 57 -13.17 -0.96 0.78
C ALA A 57 -13.94 -0.76 -0.53
N SER A 58 -13.24 -0.41 -1.62
CA SER A 58 -13.84 -0.22 -2.94
C SER A 58 -14.49 -1.49 -3.47
N ALA A 59 -13.82 -2.64 -3.32
CA ALA A 59 -14.36 -3.94 -3.71
C ALA A 59 -15.62 -4.30 -2.90
N ALA A 60 -15.60 -4.06 -1.59
CA ALA A 60 -16.77 -4.27 -0.73
C ALA A 60 -17.95 -3.36 -1.12
N ASP A 61 -17.68 -2.11 -1.48
CA ASP A 61 -18.69 -1.16 -1.92
C ASP A 61 -19.34 -1.58 -3.26
N LEU A 62 -18.53 -2.03 -4.23
CA LEU A 62 -19.01 -2.59 -5.50
C LEU A 62 -19.84 -3.85 -5.28
N CYS A 63 -19.34 -4.83 -4.51
CA CYS A 63 -20.06 -6.08 -4.24
C CYS A 63 -21.37 -5.86 -3.47
N SER A 64 -21.42 -4.86 -2.60
CA SER A 64 -22.63 -4.50 -1.86
C SER A 64 -23.65 -3.68 -2.67
N GLY A 65 -23.32 -3.28 -3.89
CA GLY A 65 -24.17 -2.43 -4.73
C GLY A 65 -24.32 -1.00 -4.22
N ARG A 66 -23.46 -0.57 -3.27
CA ARG A 66 -23.44 0.80 -2.75
C ARG A 66 -22.84 1.80 -3.74
N VAL A 67 -22.10 1.30 -4.72
CA VAL A 67 -21.54 2.08 -5.83
C VAL A 67 -22.09 1.52 -7.13
N GLN A 68 -22.49 2.40 -8.05
CA GLN A 68 -22.93 1.97 -9.37
C GLN A 68 -21.72 1.50 -10.19
N SER A 69 -21.81 0.30 -10.75
CA SER A 69 -20.87 -0.19 -11.74
C SER A 69 -21.32 0.22 -13.14
N VAL A 70 -20.34 0.51 -14.00
CA VAL A 70 -20.57 0.77 -15.42
C VAL A 70 -20.18 -0.49 -16.18
N PRO A 71 -21.01 -1.00 -17.11
CA PRO A 71 -20.64 -2.16 -17.92
C PRO A 71 -19.36 -1.91 -18.74
N LEU A 72 -18.50 -2.91 -18.84
CA LEU A 72 -17.24 -2.80 -19.58
C LEU A 72 -17.43 -2.27 -21.02
N ALA A 73 -18.42 -2.79 -21.75
CA ALA A 73 -18.74 -2.35 -23.11
C ALA A 73 -19.10 -0.86 -23.24
N VAL A 74 -19.62 -0.25 -22.15
CA VAL A 74 -19.89 1.20 -22.14
C VAL A 74 -18.57 1.97 -22.01
N VAL A 75 -17.68 1.52 -21.12
CA VAL A 75 -16.36 2.12 -20.90
C VAL A 75 -15.47 1.98 -22.13
N GLU A 76 -15.42 0.79 -22.74
CA GLU A 76 -14.65 0.54 -23.97
C GLU A 76 -15.07 1.47 -25.11
N ARG A 77 -16.39 1.69 -25.24
CA ARG A 77 -16.91 2.62 -26.24
C ARG A 77 -16.55 4.07 -25.95
N GLU A 78 -16.61 4.51 -24.71
CA GLU A 78 -16.25 5.88 -24.31
C GLU A 78 -14.75 6.15 -24.50
N LEU A 79 -13.90 5.14 -24.30
CA LEU A 79 -12.46 5.23 -24.46
C LEU A 79 -11.98 4.93 -25.90
N GLY A 80 -12.88 4.51 -26.80
CA GLY A 80 -12.53 4.14 -28.18
C GLY A 80 -11.75 2.83 -28.30
N LEU A 81 -11.91 1.92 -27.34
CA LEU A 81 -11.17 0.66 -27.24
C LEU A 81 -11.87 -0.55 -27.90
N ASN A 82 -13.08 -0.38 -28.43
CA ASN A 82 -13.92 -1.47 -28.96
C ASN A 82 -13.27 -2.33 -30.07
N ASP A 83 -12.24 -1.83 -30.75
CA ASP A 83 -11.61 -2.49 -31.91
C ASP A 83 -10.17 -2.97 -31.62
N VAL A 84 -9.68 -2.82 -30.39
CA VAL A 84 -8.34 -3.26 -29.99
C VAL A 84 -8.47 -4.63 -29.34
N PRO A 85 -7.91 -5.70 -29.92
CA PRO A 85 -7.85 -7.00 -29.26
C PRO A 85 -7.13 -6.84 -27.91
N VAL A 86 -7.76 -7.28 -26.83
CA VAL A 86 -7.10 -7.34 -25.52
C VAL A 86 -5.96 -8.35 -25.64
N ASP A 87 -4.73 -7.90 -25.43
CA ASP A 87 -3.59 -8.80 -25.39
C ASP A 87 -3.67 -9.64 -24.12
N ALA A 88 -4.12 -10.88 -24.28
CA ALA A 88 -4.35 -11.79 -23.17
C ALA A 88 -3.05 -12.30 -22.53
N SER A 89 -1.88 -12.07 -23.17
CA SER A 89 -0.59 -12.48 -22.60
C SER A 89 -0.26 -11.75 -21.30
N VAL A 90 -0.91 -10.61 -21.02
CA VAL A 90 -0.74 -9.87 -19.75
C VAL A 90 -1.25 -10.66 -18.54
N LEU A 91 -2.20 -11.59 -18.74
CA LEU A 91 -2.72 -12.43 -17.65
C LEU A 91 -1.73 -13.54 -17.26
N ASP A 92 -0.85 -13.96 -18.17
CA ASP A 92 0.15 -15.00 -17.92
C ASP A 92 1.30 -14.51 -17.00
N GLU A 93 1.43 -13.20 -16.78
CA GLU A 93 2.45 -12.59 -15.92
C GLU A 93 2.02 -12.47 -14.44
N ILE A 94 0.77 -12.81 -14.12
CA ILE A 94 0.17 -12.62 -12.78
C ILE A 94 0.11 -13.95 -11.99
N GLU A 95 0.62 -15.06 -12.55
CA GLU A 95 0.68 -16.39 -11.90
C GLU A 95 2.02 -16.67 -11.18
#